data_AF-A0A1M4WQP2-F1
#
_entry.id   AF-A0A1M4WQP2-F1
#
_cell.length_a   1.000
_cell.length_b   1.000
_cell.length_c   1.000
_cell.angle_alpha   90.00
_cell.angle_beta   90.00
_cell.angle_gamma   90.00
#
_symmetry.space_group_name_H-M   'P 1'
#
loop_
_entity.id
_entity.type
_entity.pdbx_description
1 polymer ?
#
loop_
_entity_poly.entity_id
_entity_poly.type
_entity_poly.pdbx_seq_one_letter_code
_entity_poly.pdbx_strand_id
1 'polypeptide(L)' 'MNKDNAQGQVNELVERLKTNANLSDEQAQQVLVTLKDFVVEKYPMLQGAVSSIFGGDIK' A
#
# COMPACT_ATOMS: atom_id res chain seq x y z
N MET A 1 12.97 4.87 11.90
CA MET A 1 12.07 3.78 11.49
C MET A 1 12.83 2.88 10.53
N ASN A 2 12.82 1.57 10.74
CA ASN A 2 13.53 0.62 9.87
C ASN A 2 12.76 0.50 8.54
N LYS A 3 13.35 0.91 7.41
CA LYS A 3 12.68 0.96 6.09
C LYS A 3 12.68 -0.40 5.36
N ASP A 4 13.43 -1.37 5.89
CA ASP A 4 13.68 -2.66 5.24
C ASP A 4 12.56 -3.70 5.45
N ASN A 5 11.46 -3.32 6.11
CA ASN A 5 10.28 -4.17 6.26
C ASN A 5 9.10 -3.66 5.41
N ALA A 6 8.07 -4.49 5.26
CA ALA A 6 6.96 -4.19 4.36
C ALA A 6 6.21 -2.89 4.71
N GLN A 7 6.08 -2.57 6.00
CA GLN A 7 5.50 -1.31 6.46
C GLN A 7 6.34 -0.09 6.05
N GLY A 8 7.67 -0.20 6.13
CA GLY A 8 8.59 0.84 5.68
C GLY A 8 8.47 1.13 4.18
N GLN A 9 8.32 0.07 3.38
CA GLN A 9 8.12 0.16 1.93
C GLN A 9 6.77 0.78 1.56
N VAL A 10 5.69 0.45 2.28
CA VAL A 10 4.37 1.07 2.07
C VAL A 10 4.40 2.56 2.41
N ASN A 11 5.05 2.95 3.51
CA ASN A 11 5.20 4.38 3.85
C ASN A 11 6.01 5.14 2.80
N GLU A 12 7.07 4.53 2.25
CA GLU A 12 7.81 5.12 1.14
C GLU A 12 6.94 5.28 -0.12
N LEU A 13 6.08 4.31 -0.41
CA LEU A 13 5.13 4.40 -1.52
C LEU A 13 4.13 5.55 -1.31
N VAL A 14 3.60 5.74 -0.10
CA VAL A 14 2.72 6.88 0.23
C VAL A 14 3.42 8.21 -0.04
N GLU A 15 4.65 8.37 0.43
CA GLU A 15 5.41 9.60 0.20
C GLU A 15 5.68 9.82 -1.29
N ARG A 16 6.02 8.77 -2.05
CA ARG A 16 6.18 8.87 -3.51
C ARG A 16 4.88 9.26 -4.22
N LEU A 17 3.73 8.74 -3.80
CA LEU A 17 2.43 9.10 -4.35
C LEU A 17 2.11 10.58 -4.11
N LYS A 18 2.42 11.08 -2.92
CA LYS A 18 2.25 12.50 -2.58
C LYS A 18 3.20 13.39 -3.37
N THR A 19 4.49 13.07 -3.41
CA THR A 19 5.49 13.94 -4.04
C THR A 19 5.45 13.88 -5.56
N ASN A 20 5.26 12.70 -6.15
CA ASN A 20 5.45 12.50 -7.58
C ASN A 20 4.13 12.54 -8.36
N ALA A 21 3.02 12.16 -7.72
CA ALA A 21 1.69 12.20 -8.32
C ALA A 21 0.81 13.31 -7.74
N ASN A 22 1.35 14.14 -6.83
CA ASN A 22 0.66 15.27 -6.21
C ASN A 22 -0.69 14.88 -5.58
N LEU A 23 -0.73 13.71 -4.94
CA LEU A 23 -1.90 13.21 -4.24
C LEU A 23 -1.93 13.73 -2.80
N SER A 24 -3.13 13.98 -2.28
CA SER A 24 -3.35 14.15 -0.84
C SER A 24 -3.10 12.84 -0.09
N ASP A 25 -2.96 12.91 1.24
CA ASP A 25 -2.82 11.73 2.09
C ASP A 25 -4.00 10.76 1.88
N GLU A 26 -5.23 11.27 1.85
CA GLU A 26 -6.46 10.49 1.63
C GLU A 26 -6.44 9.78 0.27
N GLN A 27 -6.06 10.48 -0.80
CA GLN A 27 -5.95 9.89 -2.14
C GLN A 27 -4.85 8.83 -2.21
N ALA A 28 -3.70 9.04 -1.56
CA ALA A 28 -2.63 8.05 -1.52
C ALA A 28 -3.09 6.77 -0.80
N GLN A 29 -3.82 6.88 0.31
CA GLN A 29 -4.41 5.71 0.98
C GLN A 29 -5.42 4.99 0.08
N GLN A 30 -6.28 5.74 -0.63
CA GLN A 30 -7.25 5.17 -1.56
C GLN A 30 -6.57 4.36 -2.69
N VAL A 31 -5.42 4.83 -3.18
CA VAL A 31 -4.62 4.11 -4.19
C VAL A 31 -4.12 2.78 -3.63
N LEU A 32 -3.62 2.75 -2.39
CA LEU A 32 -3.15 1.51 -1.77
C LEU A 32 -4.27 0.49 -1.59
N VAL A 33 -5.46 0.94 -1.14
CA VAL A 33 -6.64 0.08 -1.03
C VAL A 33 -7.03 -0.48 -2.39
N THR A 34 -7.10 0.38 -3.41
CA THR A 34 -7.46 -0.03 -4.78
C THR A 34 -6.48 -1.07 -5.33
N LEU A 35 -5.17 -0.88 -5.13
CA LEU A 35 -4.14 -1.82 -5.56
C LEU A 35 -4.24 -3.16 -4.82
N LYS A 36 -4.41 -3.12 -3.49
CA LYS A 36 -4.58 -4.31 -2.64
C LYS A 36 -5.77 -5.14 -3.14
N ASP A 37 -6.92 -4.50 -3.33
CA ASP A 37 -8.15 -5.18 -3.73
C ASP A 37 -8.03 -5.74 -5.14
N PHE A 38 -7.48 -4.97 -6.08
CA PHE A 38 -7.24 -5.43 -7.45
C PHE A 38 -6.30 -6.65 -7.50
N VAL A 39 -5.19 -6.64 -6.76
CA VAL A 39 -4.25 -7.75 -6.73
C VAL A 39 -4.88 -9.00 -6.10
N VAL A 40 -5.63 -8.87 -5.01
CA VAL A 40 -6.32 -10.00 -4.38
C VAL A 40 -7.40 -10.57 -5.31
N GLU A 41 -8.13 -9.71 -6.02
CA GLU A 41 -9.14 -10.14 -7.00
C GLU A 41 -8.51 -10.92 -8.15
N LYS A 42 -7.42 -10.42 -8.74
CA LYS A 42 -6.77 -11.04 -9.90
C LYS A 42 -5.86 -12.21 -9.54
N TYR A 43 -5.28 -12.20 -8.34
CA TYR A 43 -4.33 -13.20 -7.86
C TYR A 43 -4.66 -13.64 -6.42
N PRO A 44 -5.77 -14.39 -6.20
CA PRO A 44 -6.22 -14.76 -4.86
C PRO A 44 -5.16 -15.52 -4.03
N MET A 45 -4.31 -16.29 -4.71
CA MET A 45 -3.18 -17.01 -4.08
C MET A 45 -2.18 -16.09 -3.37
N LEU A 46 -2.13 -14.79 -3.70
CA LEU A 46 -1.24 -13.81 -3.10
C LEU A 46 -1.85 -13.10 -1.88
N GLN A 47 -3.10 -13.41 -1.52
CA GLN A 47 -3.82 -12.71 -0.44
C GLN A 47 -3.01 -12.63 0.86
N GLY A 48 -2.40 -13.72 1.31
CA GLY A 48 -1.61 -13.73 2.54
C GLY A 48 -0.39 -12.81 2.47
N ALA A 49 0.32 -12.80 1.34
CA ALA A 49 1.48 -11.92 1.13
C ALA A 49 1.07 -10.44 1.04
N VAL A 50 -0.01 -10.15 0.30
CA VAL A 50 -0.58 -8.81 0.19
C VAL A 50 -1.04 -8.30 1.56
N SER A 51 -1.72 -9.12 2.36
CA SER A 51 -2.06 -8.77 3.73
C SER A 51 -0.84 -8.53 4.61
N SER A 52 0.28 -9.26 4.42
CA SER A 52 1.51 -8.98 5.17
C SER A 52 2.18 -7.66 4.77
N ILE A 53 1.97 -7.20 3.54
CA ILE A 53 2.58 -5.97 3.01
C ILE A 53 1.73 -4.74 3.36
N PHE A 54 0.42 -4.84 3.13
CA PHE A 54 -0.52 -3.73 3.25
C PHE A 54 -1.38 -3.77 4.52
N GLY A 55 -1.26 -4.81 5.37
CA GLY A 55 -2.19 -5.10 6.47
C GLY A 55 -1.86 -4.48 7.82
N GLY A 56 -0.97 -3.49 7.89
CA GLY A 56 -0.99 -2.56 9.02
C GLY A 56 -2.14 -1.58 8.82
N ASP A 57 -3.25 -1.75 9.56
CA ASP A 57 -4.48 -0.92 9.58
C ASP A 57 -4.45 0.30 8.64
N ILE A 58 -4.63 0.06 7.34
CA ILE A 58 -5.03 1.11 6.40
C ILE A 58 -6.53 1.27 6.63
N LYS A 59 -6.90 2.16 7.56
CA LYS A 59 -8.27 2.60 7.81
C LYS A 59 -8.57 3.88 7.07
#